data_AF-G7DTM5-F1
#
_entry.id   AF-G7DTM5-F1
#
_cell.length_a   1.000
_cell.length_b   1.000
_cell.length_c   1.000
_cell.angle_alpha   90.00
_cell.angle_beta   90.00
_cell.angle_gamma   90.00
#
_symmetry.space_group_name_H-M   'P 1'
#
loop_
_entity.id
_entity.type
_entity.pdbx_description
1 polymer ?
#
loop_
_entity_poly.entity_id
_entity_poly.type
_entity_poly.pdbx_seq_one_letter_code
_entity_poly.pdbx_strand_id
1 'polypeptide(L)'
;MPGVRDVAANDFITAYSQHLKRSGKLEVPTWVDIVKTGTFKELAPYDPDWFYVRAAAVARHVYLRKHVGVGSLQKLHGGSQNRGNRPSRHRDASGGLSVTSEIEPKADLRYPAGSVERKVMQGLEKIGVLEKDPRGGRRISQDGQRDLDRIASSLVVRDDEEEAEDDE
;
A
#
# COMPACT_ATOMS: atom_id res chain seq x y z
N MET A 1 0.50 -26.06 1.57
CA MET A 1 1.05 -24.76 1.98
C MET A 1 -0.06 -23.74 1.89
N PRO A 2 -0.43 -23.10 3.00
CA PRO A 2 -1.40 -22.01 2.99
C PRO A 2 -0.81 -20.84 2.19
N GLY A 3 -1.65 -20.23 1.36
CA GLY A 3 -1.29 -19.05 0.57
C GLY A 3 -1.81 -17.78 1.20
N VAL A 4 -1.48 -16.63 0.60
CA VAL A 4 -1.98 -15.30 1.02
C VAL A 4 -3.53 -15.20 1.08
N ARG A 5 -4.22 -16.13 0.40
CA ARG A 5 -5.69 -16.21 0.39
C ARG A 5 -6.27 -16.80 1.67
N ASP A 6 -5.49 -17.62 2.37
CA ASP A 6 -5.93 -18.39 3.53
C ASP A 6 -5.73 -17.61 4.84
N VAL A 7 -5.01 -16.47 4.77
CA VAL A 7 -4.73 -15.59 5.91
C VAL A 7 -5.65 -14.38 5.93
N ALA A 8 -6.05 -13.97 7.13
CA ALA A 8 -6.80 -12.74 7.36
C ALA A 8 -6.05 -11.52 6.81
N ALA A 9 -6.80 -10.59 6.20
CA ALA A 9 -6.21 -9.52 5.41
C ALA A 9 -5.39 -8.55 6.27
N ASN A 10 -5.86 -8.22 7.47
CA ASN A 10 -5.22 -7.24 8.35
C ASN A 10 -3.92 -7.80 8.93
N ASP A 11 -3.91 -9.05 9.36
CA ASP A 11 -2.73 -9.68 9.98
C ASP A 11 -1.62 -9.85 8.96
N PHE A 12 -1.98 -10.28 7.75
CA PHE A 12 -1.05 -10.34 6.62
C PHE A 12 -0.43 -8.96 6.29
N ILE A 13 -1.26 -7.92 6.18
CA ILE A 13 -0.79 -6.57 5.85
C ILE A 13 0.17 -6.06 6.94
N THR A 14 -0.17 -6.29 8.20
CA THR A 14 0.64 -5.87 9.35
C THR A 14 2.00 -6.57 9.32
N ALA A 15 2.02 -7.89 9.21
CA ALA A 15 3.27 -8.65 9.18
C ALA A 15 4.14 -8.32 7.96
N TYR A 16 3.54 -8.20 6.77
CA TYR A 16 4.29 -7.88 5.56
C TYR A 16 4.84 -6.45 5.59
N SER A 17 4.11 -5.49 6.16
CA SER A 17 4.61 -4.13 6.35
C SER A 17 5.85 -4.09 7.25
N GLN A 18 5.87 -4.89 8.32
CA GLN A 18 7.04 -5.03 9.19
C GLN A 18 8.21 -5.69 8.45
N HIS A 19 7.96 -6.70 7.63
CA HIS A 19 9.00 -7.32 6.81
C HIS A 19 9.64 -6.33 5.83
N LEU A 20 8.83 -5.53 5.14
CA LEU A 20 9.32 -4.47 4.24
C LEU A 20 10.16 -3.43 4.99
N LYS A 21 9.76 -3.07 6.21
CA LYS A 21 10.52 -2.15 7.07
C LYS A 21 11.86 -2.74 7.50
N ARG A 22 11.89 -3.99 7.97
CA ARG A 22 13.12 -4.71 8.37
C ARG A 22 14.09 -4.89 7.21
N SER A 23 13.56 -5.11 6.00
CA SER A 23 14.36 -5.28 4.78
C SER A 23 15.10 -4.00 4.40
N GLY A 24 14.53 -2.81 4.66
CA GLY A 24 15.15 -1.51 4.36
C GLY A 24 15.35 -1.22 2.86
N LYS A 25 14.92 -2.13 1.97
CA LYS A 25 15.09 -2.02 0.51
C LYS A 25 14.02 -1.15 -0.18
N LEU A 26 12.94 -0.82 0.52
CA LEU A 26 11.89 0.03 -0.01
C LEU A 26 12.32 1.49 0.09
N GLU A 27 12.56 2.11 -1.06
CA GLU A 27 12.80 3.56 -1.15
C GLU A 27 11.53 4.31 -0.77
N VAL A 28 11.54 4.94 0.40
CA VAL A 28 10.46 5.81 0.86
C VAL A 28 10.67 7.21 0.28
N PRO A 29 9.68 7.78 -0.44
CA PRO A 29 9.77 9.15 -0.94
C PRO A 29 9.89 10.17 0.20
N THR A 30 10.65 11.24 -0.04
CA THR A 30 10.92 12.31 0.95
C THR A 30 9.69 13.08 1.42
N TRP A 31 8.56 12.96 0.72
CA TRP A 31 7.33 13.70 1.01
C TRP A 31 6.29 12.89 1.78
N VAL A 32 6.58 11.65 2.15
CA VAL A 32 5.59 10.72 2.77
C VAL A 32 5.07 11.23 4.11
N ASP A 33 5.86 12.03 4.82
CA ASP A 33 5.54 12.65 6.11
C ASP A 33 4.62 13.88 6.01
N ILE A 34 4.61 14.56 4.86
CA ILE A 34 3.88 15.83 4.67
C ILE A 34 2.56 15.70 3.93
N VAL A 35 2.20 14.51 3.46
CA VAL A 35 1.05 14.32 2.57
C VAL A 35 -0.14 13.61 3.20
N LYS A 36 -1.31 13.97 2.71
CA LYS A 36 -2.50 13.12 2.82
C LYS A 36 -2.60 12.15 1.65
N THR A 37 -3.17 10.98 1.92
CA THR A 37 -3.32 9.87 0.96
C THR A 37 -4.38 10.10 -0.12
N GLY A 38 -5.12 11.21 -0.06
CA GLY A 38 -6.26 11.47 -0.93
C GLY A 38 -6.82 12.87 -0.70
N THR A 39 -7.34 13.50 -1.76
CA THR A 39 -8.00 14.82 -1.65
C THR A 39 -9.25 14.81 -0.79
N PHE A 40 -9.86 13.64 -0.60
CA PHE A 40 -11.04 13.43 0.23
C PHE A 40 -10.76 13.26 1.72
N LYS A 41 -9.48 13.16 2.12
CA LYS A 41 -9.06 13.15 3.52
C LYS A 41 -8.75 14.59 3.95
N GLU A 42 -9.01 14.91 5.21
CA GLU A 42 -8.64 16.21 5.80
C GLU A 42 -7.24 16.17 6.40
N LEU A 43 -6.93 15.10 7.14
CA LEU A 43 -5.67 14.91 7.84
C LEU A 43 -4.77 13.89 7.14
N ALA A 44 -3.47 14.03 7.38
CA ALA A 44 -2.48 13.01 7.03
C ALA A 44 -2.64 11.76 7.93
N PRO A 45 -2.15 10.58 7.50
CA PRO A 45 -2.11 9.40 8.35
C PRO A 45 -1.31 9.63 9.64
N TYR A 46 -1.81 9.13 10.76
CA TYR A 46 -1.13 9.24 12.06
C TYR A 46 0.08 8.31 12.19
N ASP A 47 0.03 7.15 11.55
CA ASP A 47 1.12 6.18 11.57
C ASP A 47 2.26 6.66 10.65
N PRO A 48 3.49 6.88 11.15
CA PRO A 48 4.63 7.27 10.31
C PRO A 48 5.02 6.20 9.28
N ASP A 49 4.69 4.92 9.54
CA ASP A 49 4.99 3.79 8.66
C ASP A 49 3.85 3.48 7.68
N TRP A 50 2.89 4.39 7.53
CA TRP A 50 1.70 4.19 6.68
C TRP A 50 2.04 3.82 5.23
N PHE A 51 3.21 4.24 4.74
CA PHE A 51 3.69 3.92 3.39
C PHE A 51 4.01 2.42 3.23
N TYR A 52 4.58 1.78 4.26
CA TYR A 52 4.84 0.33 4.26
C TYR A 52 3.54 -0.46 4.34
N VAL A 53 2.60 -0.01 5.17
CA VAL A 53 1.25 -0.59 5.26
C VAL A 53 0.54 -0.51 3.90
N ARG A 54 0.66 0.64 3.21
CA ARG A 54 0.09 0.79 1.86
C ARG A 54 0.80 -0.09 0.83
N ALA A 55 2.12 -0.23 0.91
CA ALA A 55 2.86 -1.15 0.05
C ALA A 55 2.42 -2.60 0.24
N ALA A 56 2.21 -3.03 1.47
CA ALA A 56 1.71 -4.36 1.79
C ALA A 56 0.29 -4.60 1.26
N ALA A 57 -0.62 -3.64 1.45
CA ALA A 57 -1.98 -3.72 0.92
C ALA A 57 -2.00 -3.82 -0.60
N VAL A 58 -1.15 -3.05 -1.30
CA VAL A 58 -1.02 -3.11 -2.76
C VAL A 58 -0.44 -4.44 -3.21
N ALA A 59 0.62 -4.94 -2.57
CA ALA A 59 1.21 -6.24 -2.90
C ALA A 59 0.18 -7.38 -2.78
N ARG A 60 -0.60 -7.40 -1.69
CA ARG A 60 -1.70 -8.36 -1.51
C ARG A 60 -2.78 -8.22 -2.58
N HIS A 61 -3.15 -6.99 -2.94
CA HIS A 61 -4.16 -6.76 -3.97
C HIS A 61 -3.70 -7.28 -5.35
N VAL A 62 -2.45 -7.06 -5.72
CA VAL A 62 -1.87 -7.57 -6.99
C VAL A 62 -1.73 -9.09 -6.97
N TYR A 63 -1.42 -9.70 -5.82
CA TYR A 63 -1.43 -11.15 -5.68
C TYR A 63 -2.82 -11.74 -5.98
N LEU A 64 -3.88 -11.12 -5.44
CA LEU A 64 -5.26 -11.59 -5.63
C LEU A 64 -5.80 -11.29 -7.03
N ARG A 65 -5.42 -10.15 -7.61
CA ARG A 65 -5.84 -9.69 -8.94
C ARG A 65 -4.63 -9.75 -9.87
N LYS A 66 -4.55 -10.78 -10.72
CA LYS A 66 -3.41 -11.08 -11.60
C LYS A 66 -2.83 -9.88 -12.38
N HIS A 67 -3.67 -8.91 -12.75
CA HIS A 67 -3.28 -7.73 -13.51
C HIS A 67 -3.91 -6.47 -12.89
N VAL A 68 -3.09 -5.51 -12.43
CA VAL A 68 -3.58 -4.30 -11.77
C VAL A 68 -2.90 -3.04 -12.32
N GLY A 69 -3.70 -2.00 -12.58
CA GLY A 69 -3.22 -0.67 -12.95
C GLY A 69 -3.33 0.35 -11.80
N VAL A 70 -2.59 1.46 -11.92
CA VAL A 70 -2.61 2.57 -10.94
C VAL A 70 -4.04 3.07 -10.72
N GLY A 71 -4.82 3.26 -11.79
CA GLY A 71 -6.20 3.76 -11.69
C GLY A 71 -7.15 2.83 -10.95
N SER A 72 -6.92 1.52 -11.00
CA SER A 72 -7.70 0.55 -10.22
C SER A 72 -7.41 0.69 -8.74
N LEU A 73 -6.13 0.85 -8.37
CA LEU A 73 -5.71 1.08 -6.99
C LEU A 73 -6.21 2.43 -6.46
N GLN A 74 -6.24 3.45 -7.31
CA GLN A 74 -6.77 4.77 -6.94
C GLN A 74 -8.26 4.72 -6.62
N LYS A 75 -9.05 3.96 -7.39
CA LYS A 75 -10.47 3.74 -7.07
C LYS A 75 -10.65 2.93 -5.80
N LEU A 76 -9.83 1.88 -5.62
CA LEU A 76 -9.87 1.01 -4.44
C LEU A 76 -9.58 1.78 -3.15
N HIS A 77 -8.52 2.60 -3.14
CA HIS A 77 -8.12 3.42 -2.00
C HIS A 77 -8.83 4.78 -1.97
N GLY A 78 -9.77 5.01 -2.91
CA GLY A 78 -10.62 6.19 -2.93
C GLY A 78 -11.65 6.16 -1.81
N GLY A 79 -12.37 7.26 -1.64
CA GLY A 79 -13.34 7.38 -0.56
C GLY A 79 -14.37 8.47 -0.80
N SER A 80 -15.33 8.56 0.10
CA SER A 80 -16.34 9.61 0.06
C SER A 80 -15.75 10.93 0.54
N GLN A 81 -15.81 11.97 -0.29
CA GLN A 81 -15.40 13.32 0.06
C GLN A 81 -16.59 14.07 0.66
N ASN A 82 -16.41 14.58 1.89
CA ASN A 82 -17.33 15.56 2.46
C ASN A 82 -17.14 16.90 1.74
N ARG A 83 -18.24 17.49 1.25
CA ARG A 83 -18.23 18.75 0.49
C ARG A 83 -18.96 19.87 1.24
N GLY A 84 -18.92 19.79 2.58
CA GLY A 84 -19.65 20.69 3.47
C GLY A 84 -21.15 20.51 3.31
N ASN A 85 -21.84 21.55 2.86
CA ASN A 85 -23.29 21.54 2.69
C ASN A 85 -23.78 20.77 1.44
N ARG A 86 -22.88 20.33 0.56
CA ARG A 86 -23.26 19.56 -0.64
C ARG A 86 -23.16 18.05 -0.36
N PRO A 87 -24.04 17.21 -0.94
CA PRO A 87 -23.97 15.76 -0.77
C PRO A 87 -22.60 15.18 -1.08
N SER A 88 -22.22 14.19 -0.29
CA SER A 88 -20.94 13.50 -0.40
C SER A 88 -20.83 12.78 -1.74
N ARG A 89 -19.64 12.78 -2.34
CA ARG A 89 -19.35 12.04 -3.59
C ARG A 89 -18.07 11.25 -3.45
N HIS A 90 -18.02 10.09 -4.08
CA HIS A 90 -16.79 9.32 -4.21
C HIS A 90 -15.72 10.11 -4.98
N ARG A 91 -14.49 10.07 -4.47
CA ARG A 91 -13.29 10.58 -5.12
C ARG A 91 -12.20 9.52 -5.06
N ASP A 92 -11.54 9.33 -6.19
CA ASP A 92 -10.38 8.46 -6.28
C ASP A 92 -9.25 8.94 -5.36
N ALA A 93 -8.39 8.02 -4.93
CA ALA A 93 -7.17 8.32 -4.20
C ALA A 93 -6.23 9.22 -5.01
N SER A 94 -5.36 9.94 -4.30
CA SER A 94 -4.57 11.01 -4.88
C SER A 94 -3.72 10.54 -6.06
N GLY A 95 -3.94 11.14 -7.24
CA GLY A 95 -3.08 11.00 -8.41
C GLY A 95 -1.73 11.72 -8.34
N GLY A 96 -1.58 12.59 -7.36
CA GLY A 96 -0.40 13.40 -7.09
C GLY A 96 -0.42 13.94 -5.66
N LEU A 97 0.64 14.67 -5.29
CA LEU A 97 0.84 15.20 -3.95
C LEU A 97 -0.33 16.10 -3.51
N SER A 98 -1.05 15.73 -2.46
CA SER A 98 -1.95 16.62 -1.74
C SER A 98 -1.30 16.98 -0.41
N VAL A 99 -0.68 18.16 -0.36
CA VAL A 99 -0.03 18.71 0.84
C VAL A 99 -1.07 19.37 1.74
N THR A 100 -0.95 19.20 3.05
CA THR A 100 -1.71 19.98 4.03
C THR A 100 -1.08 21.38 4.17
N SER A 101 -1.91 22.38 4.46
CA SER A 101 -1.70 23.81 4.23
C SER A 101 -0.66 24.51 5.12
N GLU A 102 0.32 23.81 5.69
CA GLU A 102 1.24 24.38 6.69
C GLU A 102 2.68 24.54 6.20
N ILE A 103 2.95 24.30 4.92
CA ILE A 103 4.29 24.44 4.34
C ILE A 103 4.27 25.48 3.23
N GLU A 104 5.12 26.50 3.36
CA GLU A 104 5.29 27.54 2.34
C GLU A 104 5.55 26.93 0.96
N PRO A 105 4.78 27.33 -0.07
CA PRO A 105 5.01 26.87 -1.42
C PRO A 105 6.29 27.51 -1.95
N LYS A 106 7.44 26.84 -1.79
CA LYS A 106 8.63 27.16 -2.59
C LYS A 106 8.30 26.86 -4.05
N ALA A 107 7.94 27.92 -4.77
CA ALA A 107 7.46 27.93 -6.15
C ALA A 107 8.42 27.30 -7.20
N ASP A 108 9.61 26.86 -6.79
CA ASP A 108 10.67 26.38 -7.69
C ASP A 108 10.98 24.87 -7.56
N LEU A 109 10.36 24.16 -6.63
CA LEU A 109 10.44 22.69 -6.61
C LEU A 109 9.28 22.11 -7.41
N ARG A 110 9.57 21.76 -8.67
CA ARG A 110 8.83 20.77 -9.45
C ARG A 110 8.89 19.43 -8.71
N TYR A 111 8.16 19.30 -7.59
CA TYR A 111 7.94 18.01 -6.96
C TYR A 111 7.22 17.15 -8.01
N PRO A 112 7.78 16.00 -8.43
CA PRO A 112 7.09 15.15 -9.36
C PRO A 112 5.81 14.71 -8.66
N ALA A 113 4.67 15.22 -9.12
CA ALA A 113 3.34 14.87 -8.64
C ALA A 113 3.10 13.39 -8.93
N GLY A 114 3.66 12.53 -8.08
CA GLY A 114 3.55 11.10 -8.14
C GLY A 114 2.42 10.67 -7.24
N SER A 115 1.41 10.02 -7.81
CA SER A 115 0.45 9.21 -7.06
C SER A 115 1.19 8.32 -6.07
N VAL A 116 0.68 8.26 -4.84
CA VAL A 116 1.15 7.36 -3.78
C VAL A 116 1.20 5.93 -4.30
N GLU A 117 0.12 5.50 -4.96
CA GLU A 117 -0.03 4.16 -5.53
C GLU A 117 1.00 3.89 -6.63
N ARG A 118 1.33 4.91 -7.43
CA ARG A 118 2.38 4.80 -8.46
C ARG A 118 3.76 4.63 -7.85
N LYS A 119 4.10 5.41 -6.81
CA LYS A 119 5.40 5.30 -6.12
C LYS A 119 5.56 3.97 -5.41
N VAL A 120 4.50 3.50 -4.75
CA VAL A 120 4.47 2.16 -4.15
C VAL A 120 4.75 1.08 -5.20
N MET A 121 4.06 1.11 -6.35
CA MET A 121 4.31 0.11 -7.40
C MET A 121 5.72 0.22 -8.00
N GLN A 122 6.27 1.43 -8.15
CA GLN A 122 7.66 1.62 -8.60
C GLN A 122 8.66 1.07 -7.56
N GLY A 123 8.40 1.27 -6.26
CA GLY A 123 9.23 0.72 -5.19
C GLY A 123 9.19 -0.81 -5.15
N LEU A 124 8.00 -1.41 -5.27
CA LEU A 124 7.83 -2.86 -5.31
C LEU A 124 8.41 -3.49 -6.60
N GLU A 125 8.38 -2.78 -7.72
CA GLU A 125 9.04 -3.18 -8.97
C GLU A 125 10.58 -3.22 -8.80
N LYS A 126 11.16 -2.22 -8.14
CA LYS A 126 12.62 -2.18 -7.87
C LYS A 126 13.09 -3.32 -6.97
N ILE A 127 12.28 -3.72 -5.98
CA ILE A 127 12.60 -4.84 -5.10
C ILE A 127 12.44 -6.20 -5.84
N GLY A 128 11.80 -6.21 -7.01
CA GLY A 128 11.55 -7.42 -7.78
C GLY A 128 10.33 -8.21 -7.30
N VAL A 129 9.44 -7.60 -6.51
CA VAL A 129 8.17 -8.21 -6.08
C VAL A 129 7.12 -8.11 -7.19
N LEU A 130 7.15 -7.03 -7.98
CA LEU A 130 6.23 -6.78 -9.08
C LEU A 130 6.96 -6.75 -10.42
N GLU A 131 6.27 -7.19 -11.46
CA GLU A 131 6.70 -7.11 -12.86
C GLU A 131 5.68 -6.34 -13.71
N LYS A 132 6.17 -5.73 -14.79
CA LYS A 132 5.30 -5.16 -15.83
C LYS A 132 4.70 -6.28 -16.67
N ASP A 133 3.39 -6.21 -16.87
CA ASP A 133 2.69 -7.18 -17.69
C ASP A 133 2.55 -6.68 -19.13
N PRO A 134 2.77 -7.53 -20.17
CA PRO A 134 2.61 -7.13 -21.57
C PRO A 134 1.20 -6.68 -21.96
N ARG A 135 0.15 -7.12 -21.25
CA ARG A 135 -1.23 -6.61 -21.46
C ARG A 135 -1.50 -5.26 -20.81
N GLY A 136 -0.51 -4.69 -20.12
CA GLY A 136 -0.62 -3.47 -19.35
C GLY A 136 -0.94 -3.73 -17.88
N GLY A 137 -0.54 -2.79 -17.04
CA GLY A 137 -0.61 -2.95 -15.58
C GLY A 137 0.62 -3.66 -15.02
N ARG A 138 0.48 -4.21 -13.81
CA ARG A 138 1.51 -4.92 -13.06
C ARG A 138 0.96 -6.28 -12.66
N ARG A 139 1.85 -7.27 -12.65
CA ARG A 139 1.63 -8.61 -12.13
C ARG A 139 2.63 -8.87 -11.01
N ILE A 140 2.32 -9.83 -10.14
CA ILE A 140 3.29 -10.35 -9.19
C ILE A 140 4.39 -11.12 -9.92
N SER A 141 5.65 -10.99 -9.49
CA SER A 141 6.76 -11.81 -9.97
C SER A 141 6.72 -13.20 -9.33
N GLN A 142 7.46 -14.16 -9.89
CA GLN A 142 7.58 -15.49 -9.29
C GLN A 142 8.27 -15.44 -7.92
N ASP A 143 9.29 -14.61 -7.78
CA ASP A 143 10.01 -14.39 -6.51
C ASP A 143 9.13 -13.69 -5.48
N GLY A 144 8.35 -12.69 -5.91
CA GLY A 144 7.40 -11.98 -5.06
C GLY A 144 6.29 -12.90 -4.55
N GLN A 145 5.81 -13.81 -5.40
CA GLN A 145 4.83 -14.82 -5.00
C GLN A 145 5.39 -15.74 -3.90
N ARG A 146 6.64 -16.23 -4.08
CA ARG A 146 7.30 -17.09 -3.09
C ARG A 146 7.55 -16.38 -1.76
N ASP A 147 7.93 -15.11 -1.79
CA ASP A 147 8.14 -14.31 -0.56
C ASP A 147 6.84 -14.10 0.21
N LEU A 148 5.77 -13.71 -0.50
CA LEU A 148 4.45 -13.51 0.11
C LEU A 148 3.88 -14.81 0.69
N ASP A 149 4.01 -15.94 -0.01
CA ASP A 149 3.51 -17.23 0.46
C ASP A 149 4.31 -17.77 1.66
N ARG A 150 5.62 -17.47 1.74
CA ARG A 150 6.45 -17.81 2.92
C ARG A 150 5.98 -17.04 4.15
N ILE A 151 5.70 -15.75 3.99
CA ILE A 151 5.25 -14.89 5.10
C ILE A 151 3.83 -15.28 5.53
N ALA A 152 2.96 -15.62 4.58
CA ALA A 152 1.64 -16.17 4.88
C ALA A 152 1.74 -17.47 5.69
N SER A 153 2.64 -18.39 5.30
CA SER A 153 2.87 -19.64 6.04
C SER A 153 3.39 -19.39 7.46
N SER A 154 4.27 -18.40 7.65
CA SER A 154 4.77 -18.04 8.97
C SER A 154 3.69 -17.45 9.87
N LEU A 155 2.66 -16.82 9.31
CA LEU A 155 1.56 -16.28 10.10
C LEU A 155 0.60 -17.37 10.57
N VAL A 156 0.25 -18.30 9.68
CA VAL A 156 -0.62 -19.42 10.05
C VAL A 156 -0.03 -20.21 11.22
N VAL A 157 1.28 -20.50 11.19
CA VAL A 157 1.95 -21.18 12.31
C VAL A 157 1.87 -20.38 13.60
N ARG A 158 2.05 -19.05 13.54
CA ARG A 158 1.98 -18.20 14.73
C ARG A 158 0.55 -18.13 15.28
N ASP A 159 -0.44 -18.04 14.41
CA ASP A 159 -1.84 -17.99 14.82
C ASP A 159 -2.26 -19.34 15.46
N ASP A 160 -1.78 -20.47 14.91
CA ASP A 160 -1.98 -21.81 15.50
C ASP A 160 -1.27 -21.96 16.87
N GLU A 161 -0.09 -21.35 17.05
CA GLU A 161 0.66 -21.33 18.32
C GLU A 161 -0.05 -20.46 19.38
N GLU A 162 -0.55 -19.29 19.00
CA GLU A 162 -1.31 -18.39 19.90
C GLU A 162 -2.62 -19.05 20.37
N GLU A 163 -3.35 -19.76 19.50
CA GLU A 163 -4.54 -20.51 19.91
C GLU A 163 -4.23 -21.66 20.89
N ALA A 164 -3.07 -22.31 20.78
CA ALA A 164 -2.68 -23.39 21.67
C ALA A 164 -2.29 -22.92 23.08
N GLU A 165 -1.80 -21.68 23.23
CA GLU A 165 -1.46 -21.08 24.53
C GLU A 165 -2.69 -20.55 25.29
N ASP A 166 -3.76 -20.15 24.59
CA ASP A 166 -5.00 -19.65 25.20
C ASP A 166 -5.89 -20.78 25.76
N ASP A 167 -5.69 -22.02 25.30
CA ASP A 167 -6.43 -23.22 25.73
C ASP A 167 -5.79 -23.97 26.94
N GLU A 168 -4.61 -23.54 27.42
CA GLU A 168 -3.93 -24.03 28.65
C GLU A 168 -4.20 -23.18 29.90
#